data_AF-A0A257LEK8-F1
#
_entry.id   AF-A0A257LEK8-F1
#
_cell.length_a   1.000
_cell.length_b   1.000
_cell.length_c   1.000
_cell.angle_alpha   90.00
_cell.angle_beta   90.00
_cell.angle_gamma   90.00
#
_symmetry.space_group_name_H-M   'P 1'
#
loop_
_entity.id
_entity.type
_entity.pdbx_description
1 polymer ?
#
loop_
_entity_poly.entity_id
_entity_poly.type
_entity_poly.pdbx_seq_one_letter_code
_entity_poly.pdbx_strand_id
1 'polypeptide(L)'
;MGVDGEGRVCGVNRMAARLLCQARSALIGQPFSALFDRRHPGVFGRSASRASELVEMHSSGGLLVLARFEGEAPPTSQGPRSTGGGACDAHTAVSGEPEAPPCLRALEYQAIDQALVALGGNVSAAARRLGISRNTIYRRLQQRLGEG
;
A
#
# COMPACT_ATOMS: atom_id res chain seq x y z
N MET A 1 0.60 5.21 -6.01
CA MET A 1 -0.09 4.09 -6.68
C MET A 1 -0.82 4.70 -7.86
N GLY A 2 -0.72 4.10 -9.05
CA GLY A 2 -1.44 4.54 -10.24
C GLY A 2 -2.76 3.79 -10.38
N VAL A 3 -3.80 4.51 -10.78
CA VAL A 3 -5.14 3.97 -11.08
C VAL A 3 -5.53 4.47 -12.46
N ASP A 4 -6.06 3.58 -13.30
CA ASP A 4 -6.52 3.93 -14.65
C ASP A 4 -7.93 4.55 -14.66
N GLY A 5 -8.43 4.92 -15.85
CA GLY A 5 -9.75 5.52 -16.02
C GLY A 5 -10.92 4.60 -15.65
N GLU A 6 -10.69 3.29 -15.60
CA GLU A 6 -11.67 2.28 -15.17
C GLU A 6 -11.63 2.05 -13.64
N GLY A 7 -10.76 2.77 -12.91
CA GLY A 7 -10.62 2.64 -11.47
C GLY A 7 -9.79 1.42 -11.04
N ARG A 8 -9.00 0.83 -11.95
CA ARG A 8 -8.15 -0.33 -11.67
C ARG A 8 -6.71 0.08 -11.42
N VAL A 9 -6.03 -0.65 -10.55
CA VAL A 9 -4.65 -0.37 -10.18
C VAL A 9 -3.72 -0.75 -11.35
N CYS A 10 -3.08 0.24 -11.96
CA CYS A 10 -2.11 0.04 -13.05
C CYS A 10 -0.65 0.08 -12.58
N GLY A 11 -0.38 0.62 -11.37
CA GLY A 11 0.97 0.76 -10.86
C GLY A 11 1.07 0.79 -9.34
N VAL A 12 2.00 0.00 -8.79
CA VAL A 12 2.24 -0.11 -7.33
C VAL A 12 3.74 -0.10 -7.06
N ASN A 13 4.19 0.68 -6.08
CA ASN A 13 5.58 0.61 -5.62
C ASN A 13 5.76 -0.54 -4.62
N ARG A 14 6.99 -1.02 -4.44
CA ARG A 14 7.29 -2.14 -3.53
C ARG A 14 6.80 -1.88 -2.10
N MET A 15 6.83 -0.62 -1.65
CA MET A 15 6.40 -0.28 -0.30
C MET A 15 4.88 -0.41 -0.12
N ALA A 16 4.08 0.00 -1.11
CA ALA A 16 2.64 -0.21 -1.09
C ALA A 16 2.28 -1.71 -1.06
N ALA A 17 3.00 -2.55 -1.82
CA ALA A 17 2.80 -4.00 -1.75
C ALA A 17 3.06 -4.57 -0.34
N ARG A 18 4.14 -4.12 0.33
CA ARG A 18 4.46 -4.52 1.71
C ARG A 18 3.46 -4.00 2.76
N LEU A 19 2.93 -2.79 2.56
CA LEU A 19 1.93 -2.18 3.44
C LEU A 19 0.56 -2.83 3.29
N LEU A 20 0.17 -3.17 2.06
CA LEU A 20 -1.08 -3.86 1.74
C LEU A 20 -0.99 -5.38 1.97
N CYS A 21 0.20 -5.89 2.25
CA CYS A 21 0.46 -7.30 2.53
C CYS A 21 0.00 -8.23 1.40
N GLN A 22 0.16 -7.75 0.16
CA GLN A 22 -0.19 -8.45 -1.08
C GLN A 22 0.95 -8.37 -2.08
N ALA A 23 1.12 -9.42 -2.89
CA ALA A 23 2.08 -9.41 -3.98
C ALA A 23 1.70 -8.34 -5.03
N ARG A 24 2.69 -7.75 -5.69
CA ARG A 24 2.43 -6.75 -6.75
C ARG A 24 1.54 -7.34 -7.85
N SER A 25 1.78 -8.58 -8.27
CA SER A 25 0.96 -9.28 -9.27
C SER A 25 -0.51 -9.39 -8.86
N ALA A 26 -0.79 -9.59 -7.57
CA ALA A 26 -2.15 -9.65 -7.04
C ALA A 26 -2.82 -8.28 -6.96
N LEU A 27 -2.05 -7.18 -6.91
CA LEU A 27 -2.58 -5.82 -6.81
C LEU A 27 -2.88 -5.21 -8.19
N ILE A 28 -2.10 -5.53 -9.21
CA ILE A 28 -2.29 -4.98 -10.56
C ILE A 28 -3.60 -5.52 -11.16
N GLY A 29 -4.41 -4.63 -11.73
CA GLY A 29 -5.70 -4.94 -12.34
C GLY A 29 -6.87 -5.03 -11.35
N GLN A 30 -6.60 -5.06 -10.04
CA GLN A 30 -7.68 -5.03 -9.03
C GLN A 30 -8.38 -3.67 -9.01
N PRO A 31 -9.69 -3.65 -8.73
CA PRO A 31 -10.41 -2.40 -8.51
C PRO A 31 -9.86 -1.74 -7.24
N PHE A 32 -9.58 -0.44 -7.32
CA PHE A 32 -9.08 0.33 -6.18
C PHE A 32 -9.99 0.23 -4.94
N SER A 33 -11.31 0.12 -5.17
CA SER A 33 -12.32 -0.04 -4.12
C SER A 33 -12.23 -1.36 -3.35
N ALA A 34 -11.64 -2.42 -3.91
CA ALA A 34 -11.44 -3.67 -3.18
C ALA A 34 -10.25 -3.59 -2.19
N LEU A 35 -9.32 -2.66 -2.44
CA LEU A 35 -8.13 -2.49 -1.60
C LEU A 35 -8.35 -1.49 -0.47
N PHE A 36 -9.23 -0.52 -0.68
CA PHE A 36 -9.48 0.57 0.26
C PHE A 36 -10.98 0.76 0.50
N ASP A 37 -11.40 0.74 1.77
CA ASP A 37 -12.77 1.00 2.19
C ASP A 37 -13.11 2.47 1.94
N ARG A 38 -13.70 2.74 0.77
CA ARG A 38 -14.21 4.07 0.44
C ARG A 38 -15.57 4.28 1.10
N ARG A 39 -15.56 4.77 2.34
CA ARG A 39 -16.68 5.57 2.87
C ARG A 39 -16.54 7.05 2.56
N HIS A 40 -16.32 7.41 1.29
CA HIS A 40 -16.61 8.78 0.83
C HIS A 40 -16.94 8.81 -0.68
N PRO A 41 -18.21 9.00 -1.08
CA PRO A 41 -18.66 8.93 -2.47
C PRO A 41 -18.26 10.14 -3.35
N GLY A 42 -17.31 10.98 -2.95
CA GLY A 42 -17.02 12.25 -3.64
C GLY A 42 -15.75 12.29 -4.52
N VAL A 43 -14.83 11.33 -4.40
CA VAL A 43 -13.46 11.54 -4.92
C VAL A 43 -13.30 11.26 -6.43
N PHE A 44 -14.09 10.36 -7.01
CA PHE A 44 -14.06 10.13 -8.47
C PHE A 44 -15.02 11.03 -9.25
N GLY A 45 -15.82 11.84 -8.55
CA GLY A 45 -16.86 12.67 -9.12
C GLY A 45 -16.63 14.15 -8.83
N ARG A 46 -15.94 14.80 -9.76
CA ARG A 46 -15.84 16.27 -9.96
C ARG A 46 -14.78 17.04 -9.18
N SER A 47 -14.08 17.85 -9.98
CA SER A 47 -13.16 18.95 -9.67
C SER A 47 -11.74 18.58 -9.27
N ALA A 48 -10.88 18.63 -10.29
CA ALA A 48 -9.44 18.87 -10.22
C ALA A 48 -9.02 20.13 -9.43
N SER A 49 -9.93 20.83 -8.74
CA SER A 49 -9.64 22.04 -7.95
C SER A 49 -9.30 21.76 -6.48
N ARG A 50 -9.34 20.49 -6.03
CA ARG A 50 -8.99 20.07 -4.66
C ARG A 50 -7.75 19.17 -4.60
N ALA A 51 -6.84 19.27 -5.57
CA ALA A 51 -5.62 18.44 -5.72
C ALA A 51 -4.63 18.43 -4.51
N SER A 52 -4.97 19.10 -3.41
CA SER A 52 -4.14 19.25 -2.21
C SER A 52 -4.77 18.65 -0.95
N GLU A 53 -6.02 18.17 -0.99
CA GLU A 53 -6.68 17.61 0.19
C GLU A 53 -6.21 16.16 0.40
N LEU A 54 -5.57 15.90 1.55
CA LEU A 54 -5.27 14.53 1.98
C LEU A 54 -6.57 13.86 2.38
N VAL A 55 -6.89 12.75 1.73
CA VAL A 55 -8.06 11.93 2.02
C VAL A 55 -7.63 10.75 2.87
N GLU A 56 -8.30 10.58 4.00
CA GLU A 56 -8.15 9.41 4.85
C GLU A 56 -8.90 8.21 4.26
N MET A 57 -8.23 7.07 4.16
CA MET A 57 -8.81 5.81 3.72
C MET A 57 -8.27 4.66 4.56
N HIS A 58 -9.04 3.59 4.70
CA HIS A 58 -8.55 2.37 5.34
C HIS A 58 -8.30 1.31 4.28
N SER A 59 -7.15 0.64 4.34
CA SER A 59 -6.95 -0.60 3.59
C SER A 59 -7.85 -1.70 4.13
N SER A 60 -8.14 -2.73 3.33
CA SER A 60 -8.81 -3.96 3.76
C SER A 60 -8.18 -4.59 5.02
N GLY A 61 -6.88 -4.40 5.25
CA GLY A 61 -6.19 -4.82 6.48
C GLY A 61 -6.22 -3.80 7.63
N GLY A 62 -7.13 -2.82 7.62
CA GLY A 62 -7.30 -1.83 8.69
C GLY A 62 -6.20 -0.75 8.77
N LEU A 63 -5.28 -0.70 7.81
CA LEU A 63 -4.24 0.33 7.75
C LEU A 63 -4.83 1.68 7.29
N LEU A 64 -4.73 2.72 8.12
CA LEU A 64 -5.05 4.09 7.72
C LEU A 64 -4.01 4.59 6.70
N VAL A 65 -4.48 5.04 5.55
CA VAL A 65 -3.70 5.59 4.45
C VAL A 65 -4.20 7.00 4.17
N LEU A 66 -3.26 7.96 4.20
CA LEU A 66 -3.49 9.31 3.71
C LEU A 66 -3.10 9.35 2.24
N ALA A 67 -4.07 9.62 1.36
CA ALA A 67 -3.83 9.73 -0.07
C ALA A 67 -4.06 11.15 -0.56
N ARG A 68 -3.17 11.61 -1.42
CA ARG A 68 -3.40 12.76 -2.28
C ARG A 68 -3.81 12.27 -3.65
N PHE A 69 -4.89 12.80 -4.20
CA PHE A 69 -5.34 12.49 -5.54
C PHE A 69 -4.80 13.53 -6.51
N GLU A 70 -3.98 13.07 -7.44
CA GLU A 70 -3.44 13.86 -8.54
C GLU A 70 -4.13 13.38 -9.81
N GLY A 71 -4.84 14.28 -10.49
CA GLY A 71 -5.33 14.00 -11.83
C GLY A 71 -4.23 14.31 -12.82
N GLU A 72 -3.87 13.34 -13.66
CA GLU A 72 -3.09 13.64 -14.87
C GLU A 72 -3.97 14.58 -15.71
N ALA A 73 -3.57 15.84 -15.87
CA ALA A 73 -4.22 16.72 -16.84
C ALA A 73 -4.15 16.02 -18.21
N PRO A 74 -5.22 16.05 -19.02
CA PRO A 74 -5.15 15.47 -20.36
C PRO A 74 -3.93 16.06 -21.08
N PRO A 75 -3.11 15.25 -21.78
CA PRO A 75 -1.98 15.78 -22.52
C PRO A 75 -2.52 16.80 -23.52
N THR A 76 -2.23 18.08 -23.30
CA THR A 76 -2.57 19.14 -24.24
C THR A 76 -1.85 18.83 -25.53
N SER A 77 -2.65 18.52 -26.55
CA SER A 77 -2.22 18.12 -27.89
C SER A 77 -1.09 19.00 -28.44
N GLN A 78 0.07 18.39 -28.69
CA GLN A 78 0.99 18.82 -29.75
C GLN A 78 1.36 17.64 -30.64
N GLY A 79 0.73 17.61 -31.82
CA GLY A 79 1.30 17.10 -33.08
C GLY A 79 1.15 15.61 -33.40
N PRO A 80 0.51 15.23 -34.52
CA PRO A 80 0.40 13.83 -34.93
C PRO A 80 1.64 13.40 -35.72
N ARG A 81 2.24 12.28 -35.34
CA ARG A 81 2.60 11.15 -36.22
C ARG A 81 3.58 10.20 -35.53
N SER A 82 3.17 8.94 -35.39
CA SER A 82 4.00 7.77 -35.68
C SER A 82 3.11 6.53 -35.75
N THR A 83 2.86 6.09 -36.98
CA THR A 83 2.48 4.72 -37.32
C THR A 83 3.70 3.82 -37.16
N GLY A 84 3.49 2.66 -36.55
CA GLY A 84 4.48 1.61 -36.31
C GLY A 84 4.14 0.93 -34.99
N GLY A 85 3.38 -0.16 -34.93
CA GLY A 85 3.65 -1.40 -35.65
C GLY A 85 4.75 -2.14 -34.89
N GLY A 86 4.36 -2.97 -33.92
CA GLY A 86 5.31 -3.73 -33.11
C GLY A 86 4.58 -4.61 -32.11
N ALA A 87 4.33 -5.85 -32.53
CA ALA A 87 3.65 -6.88 -31.78
C ALA A 87 4.46 -7.33 -30.55
N CYS A 88 3.74 -8.03 -29.69
CA CYS A 88 4.20 -8.91 -28.62
C CYS A 88 5.61 -9.49 -28.78
N ASP A 89 6.46 -9.26 -27.78
CA ASP A 89 7.53 -10.20 -27.45
C ASP A 89 7.43 -10.58 -25.97
N ALA A 90 7.13 -11.86 -25.79
CA ALA A 90 7.14 -12.56 -24.53
C ALA A 90 8.58 -12.62 -24.00
N HIS A 91 8.81 -12.00 -22.83
CA HIS A 91 10.02 -12.29 -22.07
C HIS A 91 9.72 -13.42 -21.07
N THR A 92 9.97 -14.64 -21.53
CA THR A 92 10.28 -15.77 -20.66
C THR A 92 11.60 -15.47 -19.93
N ALA A 93 11.56 -15.40 -18.60
CA ALA A 93 12.70 -15.70 -17.75
C ALA A 93 12.23 -16.17 -16.37
N VAL A 94 12.51 -17.44 -16.11
CA VAL A 94 12.39 -18.18 -14.85
C VAL A 94 13.22 -17.54 -13.74
N SER A 95 12.68 -17.48 -12.52
CA SER A 95 13.31 -17.95 -11.26
C SER A 95 12.41 -17.56 -10.08
N GLY A 96 12.22 -18.49 -9.13
CA GLY A 96 11.30 -18.35 -8.00
C GLY A 96 11.35 -16.97 -7.33
N GLU A 97 10.33 -16.17 -7.59
CA GLU A 97 10.06 -14.94 -6.86
C GLU A 97 9.70 -15.39 -5.43
N PRO A 98 10.33 -14.87 -4.36
CA PRO A 98 9.96 -15.27 -3.02
C PRO A 98 8.47 -15.02 -2.83
N GLU A 99 7.81 -16.00 -2.20
CA GLU A 99 6.49 -15.85 -1.60
C GLU A 99 6.32 -14.43 -1.04
N ALA A 100 5.14 -13.86 -1.27
CA ALA A 100 4.74 -12.51 -0.91
C ALA A 100 5.71 -11.77 0.03
N PRO A 101 6.32 -10.65 -0.40
CA PRO A 101 7.31 -9.94 0.42
C PRO A 101 6.73 -9.70 1.82
N PRO A 102 7.48 -10.01 2.89
CA PRO A 102 6.91 -10.10 4.22
C PRO A 102 6.19 -8.80 4.57
N CYS A 103 4.91 -8.97 4.89
CA CYS A 103 4.00 -7.91 5.28
C CYS A 103 4.68 -7.03 6.33
N LEU A 104 4.68 -5.71 6.13
CA LEU A 104 5.40 -4.80 7.02
C LEU A 104 4.91 -4.93 8.46
N ARG A 105 3.61 -5.14 8.65
CA ARG A 105 3.00 -5.41 9.97
C ARG A 105 3.53 -6.71 10.60
N ALA A 106 3.72 -7.77 9.82
CA ALA A 106 4.27 -9.03 10.32
C ALA A 106 5.73 -8.87 10.78
N LEU A 107 6.55 -8.15 10.00
CA LEU A 107 7.92 -7.83 10.39
C LEU A 107 7.97 -6.96 11.65
N GLU A 108 7.06 -5.99 11.78
CA GLU A 108 6.93 -5.17 12.99
C GLU A 108 6.61 -6.02 14.22
N TYR A 109 5.64 -6.94 14.12
CA TYR A 109 5.30 -7.84 15.23
C TYR A 109 6.44 -8.77 15.59
N GLN A 110 7.12 -9.32 14.59
CA GLN A 110 8.29 -10.17 14.83
C GLN A 110 9.39 -9.41 15.58
N ALA A 111 9.68 -8.16 15.20
CA ALA A 111 10.67 -7.34 15.89
C ALA A 111 10.27 -7.02 17.33
N ILE A 112 8.97 -6.77 17.58
CA ILE A 112 8.43 -6.56 18.92
C ILE A 112 8.56 -7.82 19.77
N ASP A 113 8.15 -8.98 19.25
CA ASP A 113 8.21 -10.25 19.99
C ASP A 113 9.67 -10.63 20.31
N GLN A 114 10.58 -10.50 19.34
CA GLN A 114 12.01 -10.75 19.57
C GLN A 114 12.59 -9.84 20.66
N ALA A 115 12.23 -8.56 20.65
CA ALA A 115 12.70 -7.61 21.66
C ALA A 115 12.13 -7.95 23.05
N LEU A 116 10.85 -8.33 23.14
CA LEU A 116 10.23 -8.73 24.40
C LEU A 116 10.86 -10.02 24.94
N VAL A 117 11.05 -11.06 24.13
CA VAL A 117 11.70 -12.31 24.54
C VAL A 117 13.12 -12.05 25.05
N ALA A 118 13.93 -11.28 24.31
CA ALA A 118 15.30 -10.96 24.69
C ALA A 118 15.41 -10.15 25.99
N LEU A 119 14.34 -9.50 26.42
CA LEU A 119 14.29 -8.62 27.60
C LEU A 119 13.34 -9.14 28.68
N GLY A 120 12.97 -10.43 28.62
CA GLY A 120 12.12 -11.07 29.63
C GLY A 120 10.73 -10.45 29.76
N GLY A 121 10.16 -9.94 28.68
CA GLY A 121 8.85 -9.28 28.66
C GLY A 121 8.87 -7.81 29.08
N ASN A 122 10.04 -7.21 29.31
CA ASN A 122 10.12 -5.80 29.70
C ASN A 122 9.79 -4.86 28.54
N VAL A 123 8.52 -4.44 28.46
CA VAL A 123 7.99 -3.54 27.43
C VAL A 123 8.75 -2.22 27.36
N SER A 124 9.18 -1.67 28.51
CA SER A 124 9.91 -0.39 28.54
C SER A 124 11.30 -0.52 27.92
N ALA A 125 12.01 -1.61 28.21
CA ALA A 125 13.30 -1.89 27.62
C ALA A 125 13.18 -2.22 26.13
N ALA A 126 12.16 -3.00 25.74
CA ALA A 126 11.89 -3.33 24.34
C ALA A 126 11.58 -2.09 23.51
N ALA A 127 10.74 -1.19 24.02
CA ALA A 127 10.43 0.11 23.42
C ALA A 127 11.70 0.94 23.15
N ARG A 128 12.57 1.05 24.17
CA ARG A 128 13.86 1.75 24.03
C ARG A 128 14.77 1.09 22.99
N ARG A 129 14.85 -0.23 22.98
CA ARG A 129 15.67 -0.99 22.01
C ARG A 129 15.19 -0.82 20.57
N LEU A 130 13.87 -0.75 20.37
CA LEU A 130 13.24 -0.56 19.06
C LEU A 130 13.11 0.91 18.64
N GLY A 131 13.47 1.86 19.52
CA GLY A 131 13.35 3.30 19.24
C GLY A 131 11.90 3.81 19.13
N ILE A 132 10.94 3.12 19.74
CA ILE A 132 9.50 3.47 19.70
C ILE A 132 8.93 3.68 21.11
N SER A 133 7.75 4.30 21.20
CA SER A 133 7.08 4.47 22.49
C SER A 133 6.47 3.16 23.00
N ARG A 134 6.35 3.01 24.32
CA ARG A 134 5.61 1.89 24.95
C ARG A 134 4.15 1.84 24.49
N ASN A 135 3.53 3.01 24.33
CA ASN A 135 2.16 3.13 23.85
C ASN A 135 2.02 2.58 22.42
N THR A 136 3.02 2.81 21.57
CA THR A 136 3.07 2.23 20.22
C THR A 136 3.16 0.70 20.26
N ILE A 137 3.94 0.11 21.18
CA ILE A 137 3.96 -1.34 21.38
C ILE A 137 2.58 -1.85 21.80
N TYR A 138 1.96 -1.24 22.81
CA TYR A 138 0.63 -1.67 23.27
C TYR A 138 -0.43 -1.58 22.18
N ARG A 139 -0.48 -0.49 21.41
CA ARG A 139 -1.41 -0.34 20.28
C ARG A 139 -1.20 -1.43 19.23
N ARG A 140 0.04 -1.75 18.88
CA ARG A 140 0.37 -2.81 17.91
C ARG A 140 -0.06 -4.19 18.43
N LEU A 141 0.16 -4.49 19.71
CA LEU A 141 -0.28 -5.75 20.32
C LEU A 141 -1.81 -5.85 20.39
N GLN A 142 -2.50 -4.75 20.71
CA GLN A 142 -3.98 -4.71 20.70
C GLN A 142 -4.53 -4.92 19.29
N GLN A 143 -3.93 -4.30 18.26
CA GLN A 143 -4.29 -4.54 16.86
C GLN A 143 -4.14 -6.01 16.49
N ARG A 144 -3.05 -6.68 16.91
CA ARG A 144 -2.87 -8.12 16.65
C ARG A 144 -3.97 -8.99 17.29
N LEU A 145 -4.47 -8.59 18.46
CA LEU A 145 -5.50 -9.32 19.20
C LEU A 145 -6.93 -9.06 18.71
N GLY A 146 -7.17 -7.91 18.06
CA GLY A 146 -8.48 -7.54 17.51
C GLY A 146 -8.75 -8.04 16.09
N GLU A 147 -7.76 -8.67 15.44
CA GLU A 147 -7.86 -9.19 14.06
C GLU A 147 -8.13 -10.71 14.02
N GLY A 148 -8.62 -11.29 15.13
CA GLY A 148 -8.93 -12.71 15.31
C GLY A 148 -10.42 -13.01 15.29
#